data_AF-A0A3E1EEQ5-F1
#
_entry.id   AF-A0A3E1EEQ5-F1
#
_cell.length_a   1.000
_cell.length_b   1.000
_cell.length_c   1.000
_cell.angle_alpha   90.00
_cell.angle_beta   90.00
_cell.angle_gamma   90.00
#
_symmetry.space_group_name_H-M   'P 1'
#
loop_
_entity.id
_entity.type
_entity.pdbx_description
1 polymer ?
#
loop_
_entity_poly.entity_id
_entity_poly.type
_entity_poly.pdbx_seq_one_letter_code
_entity_poly.pdbx_strand_id
1 'polypeptide(L)'
;MSNGEEDFYVTNLLDKASAFRAVQTVSVILGATPLQRLNVSMTGVVLRVYRLQSSDNLNTWTDVETRFGDAFTPLIEFTAESIDPTKFWRVQTRY
;
A
#
# COMPACT_ATOMS: atom_id res chain seq x y z
N MET A 1 -17.54 -7.19 16.79
CA MET A 1 -17.02 -8.54 17.10
C MET A 1 -15.79 -8.70 16.22
N SER A 2 -14.61 -8.93 16.81
CA SER A 2 -13.37 -9.20 16.08
C SER A 2 -13.33 -10.71 15.84
N ASN A 3 -13.11 -11.12 14.59
CA ASN A 3 -13.34 -12.50 14.15
C ASN A 3 -12.08 -13.37 14.34
N GLY A 4 -11.12 -12.93 15.15
CA GLY A 4 -9.83 -13.61 15.31
C GLY A 4 -8.87 -13.50 14.12
N GLU A 5 -9.24 -12.74 13.09
CA GLU A 5 -8.35 -12.37 11.98
C GLU A 5 -7.70 -11.01 12.30
N GLU A 6 -6.37 -10.93 12.21
CA GLU A 6 -5.61 -9.74 12.62
C GLU A 6 -5.56 -8.69 11.49
N ASP A 7 -5.49 -7.41 11.88
CA ASP A 7 -5.23 -6.30 10.95
C ASP A 7 -3.71 -6.11 10.80
N PHE A 8 -3.22 -5.98 9.57
CA PHE A 8 -1.81 -5.74 9.30
C PHE A 8 -1.55 -4.26 9.01
N TYR A 9 -0.63 -3.66 9.78
CA TYR A 9 -0.29 -2.24 9.68
C TYR A 9 1.10 -2.05 9.12
N VAL A 10 1.20 -1.26 8.05
CA VAL A 10 2.48 -0.88 7.45
C VAL A 10 2.60 0.62 7.42
N THR A 11 3.66 1.14 8.03
CA THR A 11 3.89 2.59 8.15
C THR A 11 5.21 3.01 7.53
N ASN A 12 5.27 4.24 7.03
CA ASN A 12 6.51 4.91 6.61
C ASN A 12 7.35 4.17 5.56
N LEU A 13 6.68 3.60 4.56
CA LEU A 13 7.33 2.76 3.55
C LEU A 13 8.27 3.50 2.60
N LEU A 14 8.15 4.82 2.49
CA LEU A 14 8.87 5.60 1.50
C LEU A 14 9.68 6.71 2.17
N ASP A 15 10.98 6.77 1.85
CA ASP A 15 11.78 7.92 2.17
C ASP A 15 11.35 9.11 1.27
N LYS A 16 10.95 10.21 1.92
CA LYS A 16 10.51 11.43 1.24
C LYS A 16 11.54 11.95 0.25
N ALA A 17 12.83 11.84 0.55
CA ALA A 17 13.89 12.35 -0.31
C ALA A 17 14.03 11.54 -1.60
N SER A 18 13.72 10.24 -1.55
CA SER A 18 13.77 9.33 -2.69
C SER A 18 12.46 9.25 -3.48
N ALA A 19 11.32 9.63 -2.87
CA ALA A 19 10.07 9.81 -3.60
C ALA A 19 10.26 10.76 -4.79
N PHE A 20 11.02 11.86 -4.62
CA PHE A 20 11.42 12.83 -5.66
C PHE A 20 12.43 12.35 -6.70
N ARG A 21 12.76 11.06 -6.79
CA ARG A 21 13.83 10.59 -7.70
C ARG A 21 13.49 9.37 -8.54
N ALA A 22 12.49 8.55 -8.18
CA ALA A 22 12.11 7.38 -8.97
C ALA A 22 10.68 6.88 -8.67
N VAL A 23 10.20 5.93 -9.48
CA VAL A 23 9.08 5.04 -9.11
C VAL A 23 9.53 4.21 -7.92
N GLN A 24 8.88 4.35 -6.78
CA GLN A 24 9.16 3.50 -5.62
C GLN A 24 8.13 2.38 -5.56
N THR A 25 8.58 1.21 -5.11
CA THR A 25 7.74 0.05 -4.93
C THR A 25 8.11 -0.59 -3.61
N VAL A 26 7.12 -0.78 -2.75
CA VAL A 26 7.30 -1.53 -1.51
C VAL A 26 6.34 -2.68 -1.49
N SER A 27 6.90 -3.90 -1.46
CA SER A 27 6.13 -5.13 -1.40
C SER A 27 5.91 -5.54 0.04
N VAL A 28 4.67 -5.90 0.34
CA VAL A 28 4.27 -6.48 1.62
C VAL A 28 4.02 -7.96 1.39
N ILE A 29 4.78 -8.80 2.09
CA ILE A 29 4.55 -10.25 2.11
C ILE A 29 3.74 -10.53 3.38
N LEU A 30 2.46 -10.81 3.18
CA LEU A 30 1.58 -11.25 4.23
C LEU A 30 1.87 -12.73 4.46
N GLY A 31 2.18 -13.13 5.70
CA GLY A 31 2.35 -14.54 6.03
C GLY A 31 1.06 -15.34 5.79
N ALA A 32 1.10 -16.66 5.93
CA ALA A 32 -0.05 -17.54 5.71
C ALA A 32 -1.24 -17.34 6.70
N THR A 33 -1.19 -16.32 7.54
CA THR A 33 -2.26 -15.96 8.47
C THR A 33 -3.36 -15.23 7.70
N PRO A 34 -4.64 -15.63 7.83
CA PRO A 34 -5.74 -14.86 7.27
C PRO A 34 -5.79 -13.48 7.92
N LEU A 35 -5.66 -12.45 7.10
CA LEU A 35 -5.74 -11.05 7.50
C LEU A 35 -7.04 -10.47 6.96
N GLN A 36 -7.77 -9.76 7.81
CA GLN A 36 -9.01 -9.09 7.38
C GLN A 36 -8.73 -7.80 6.65
N ARG A 37 -7.69 -7.07 7.08
CA ARG A 37 -7.45 -5.71 6.65
C ARG A 37 -5.96 -5.38 6.55
N LEU A 38 -5.56 -4.78 5.44
CA LEU A 38 -4.24 -4.17 5.27
C LEU A 38 -4.43 -2.67 5.32
N ASN A 39 -3.82 -2.08 6.34
CA ASN A 39 -3.72 -0.64 6.47
C ASN A 39 -2.31 -0.22 6.12
N VAL A 40 -2.16 0.52 5.03
CA VAL A 40 -0.88 1.12 4.66
C VAL A 40 -0.99 2.62 4.83
N SER A 41 -0.17 3.19 5.71
CA SER A 41 -0.06 4.64 5.87
C SER A 41 1.35 5.13 5.59
N MET A 42 1.47 6.23 4.87
CA MET A 42 2.76 6.83 4.55
C MET A 42 2.63 8.32 4.34
N THR A 43 3.73 9.04 4.52
CA THR A 43 3.70 10.46 4.20
C THR A 43 3.67 10.69 2.69
N GLY A 44 2.60 11.31 2.22
CA GLY A 44 2.40 11.75 0.86
C GLY A 44 3.34 12.88 0.45
N VAL A 45 3.62 12.94 -0.83
CA VAL A 45 4.36 13.99 -1.52
C VAL A 45 3.42 14.58 -2.56
N VAL A 46 3.33 15.90 -2.60
CA VAL A 46 2.46 16.63 -3.52
C VAL A 46 2.78 16.26 -4.97
N LEU A 47 1.75 16.23 -5.82
CA LEU A 47 1.86 15.90 -7.25
C LEU A 47 2.34 14.47 -7.50
N ARG A 48 2.02 13.54 -6.59
CA ARG A 48 2.28 12.11 -6.78
C ARG A 48 1.03 11.29 -6.79
N VAL A 49 1.09 10.24 -7.58
CA VAL A 49 0.07 9.20 -7.63
C VAL A 49 0.59 8.00 -6.85
N TYR A 50 -0.18 7.56 -5.88
CA TYR A 50 0.06 6.39 -5.06
C TYR A 50 -0.95 5.33 -5.43
N ARG A 51 -0.48 4.11 -5.69
CA ARG A 51 -1.34 3.00 -6.07
C ARG A 51 -1.07 1.80 -5.19
N LEU A 52 -2.09 1.37 -4.45
CA LEU A 52 -2.11 0.06 -3.83
C LEU A 52 -2.42 -0.96 -4.92
N GLN A 53 -1.57 -1.95 -5.08
CA GLN A 53 -1.71 -2.97 -6.10
C GLN A 53 -1.60 -4.37 -5.49
N SER A 54 -2.33 -5.32 -6.07
CA SER A 54 -2.23 -6.73 -5.75
C SER A 54 -1.75 -7.54 -6.96
N SER A 55 -1.18 -8.71 -6.70
CA SER A 55 -0.70 -9.64 -7.73
C SER A 55 -0.83 -11.08 -7.26
N ASP A 56 -1.22 -11.98 -8.15
CA ASP A 56 -1.23 -13.42 -7.87
C ASP A 56 0.14 -14.08 -8.08
N ASN A 57 1.07 -13.42 -8.78
CA ASN A 57 2.28 -14.06 -9.32
C ASN A 57 3.54 -13.17 -9.39
N LEU A 58 3.50 -11.96 -8.83
CA LEU A 58 4.56 -10.93 -8.91
C LEU A 58 4.85 -10.34 -10.30
N ASN A 59 4.32 -10.93 -11.38
CA ASN A 59 4.55 -10.48 -12.76
C ASN A 59 3.53 -9.44 -13.21
N THR A 60 2.25 -9.67 -12.90
CA THR A 60 1.14 -8.78 -13.27
C THR A 60 0.53 -8.14 -12.04
N TRP A 61 0.35 -6.82 -12.07
CA TRP A 61 -0.13 -6.04 -10.93
C TRP A 61 -1.43 -5.31 -11.29
N THR A 62 -2.43 -5.46 -10.45
CA THR A 62 -3.74 -4.83 -10.60
C THR A 62 -3.87 -3.69 -9.60
N ASP A 63 -4.28 -2.51 -10.06
CA ASP A 63 -4.59 -1.38 -9.18
C ASP A 63 -5.85 -1.69 -8.36
N VAL A 64 -5.70 -1.70 -7.05
CA VAL A 64 -6.80 -1.88 -6.08
C VAL A 64 -7.37 -0.53 -5.68
N GLU A 65 -6.49 0.41 -5.36
CA GLU A 65 -6.87 1.77 -4.99
C GLU A 65 -5.80 2.77 -5.46
N THR A 66 -6.24 3.96 -5.85
CA THR A 66 -5.37 5.07 -6.24
C THR A 66 -5.65 6.30 -5.39
N ARG A 67 -4.58 6.93 -4.87
CA ARG A 67 -4.61 8.16 -4.09
C ARG A 67 -3.63 9.17 -4.66
N PHE A 68 -3.90 10.44 -4.43
CA PHE A 68 -3.07 11.55 -4.89
C PHE A 68 -2.48 12.28 -3.69
N GLY A 69 -1.18 12.56 -3.74
CA GLY A 69 -0.53 13.40 -2.74
C GLY A 69 -0.93 14.84 -2.93
N ASP A 70 -1.39 15.46 -1.85
CA ASP A 70 -1.80 16.86 -1.79
C ASP A 70 -1.01 17.63 -0.73
N ALA A 71 -1.02 18.96 -0.81
CA ALA A 71 -0.21 19.82 0.05
C ALA A 71 -0.76 19.99 1.49
N PHE A 72 -2.02 19.63 1.70
CA PHE A 72 -2.78 19.82 2.94
C PHE A 72 -2.99 18.51 3.71
N THR A 73 -2.97 17.37 3.02
CA THR A 73 -3.07 16.02 3.56
C THR A 73 -1.73 15.33 3.36
N PRO A 74 -0.79 15.52 4.29
CA PRO A 74 0.52 14.91 4.18
C PRO A 74 0.48 13.40 4.37
N LEU A 75 -0.67 12.80 4.72
CA LEU A 75 -0.80 11.37 4.95
C LEU A 75 -1.59 10.71 3.82
N ILE A 76 -1.01 9.66 3.25
CA ILE A 76 -1.70 8.74 2.36
C ILE A 76 -2.02 7.49 3.16
N GLU A 77 -3.30 7.14 3.20
CA GLU A 77 -3.77 5.91 3.82
C GLU A 77 -4.53 5.08 2.80
N PHE A 78 -4.20 3.79 2.78
CA PHE A 78 -4.93 2.77 2.04
C PHE A 78 -5.50 1.76 3.03
N THR A 79 -6.73 1.35 2.78
CA THR A 79 -7.38 0.28 3.52
C THR A 79 -7.93 -0.73 2.52
N ALA A 80 -7.32 -1.91 2.47
CA ALA A 80 -7.86 -3.04 1.74
C ALA A 80 -8.55 -3.99 2.72
N GLU A 81 -9.86 -4.15 2.57
CA GLU A 81 -10.67 -5.12 3.31
C GLU A 81 -10.69 -6.47 2.60
N SER A 82 -10.95 -7.55 3.34
CA SER A 82 -11.05 -8.93 2.82
C SER A 82 -9.82 -9.35 2.01
N ILE A 83 -8.64 -9.18 2.60
CA ILE A 83 -7.39 -9.47 1.89
C ILE A 83 -7.25 -10.96 1.64
N ASP A 84 -6.89 -11.29 0.41
CA ASP A 84 -6.43 -12.63 0.08
C ASP A 84 -4.95 -12.78 0.49
N PRO A 85 -4.63 -13.62 1.50
CA PRO A 85 -3.25 -13.82 1.96
C PRO A 85 -2.39 -14.57 0.94
N THR A 86 -2.98 -15.13 -0.12
CA THR A 86 -2.25 -15.78 -1.20
C THR A 86 -1.74 -14.77 -2.25
N LYS A 87 -2.22 -13.52 -2.21
CA LYS A 87 -1.79 -12.45 -3.10
C LYS A 87 -0.61 -11.68 -2.52
N PHE A 88 0.23 -11.18 -3.43
CA PHE A 88 1.27 -10.21 -3.13
C PHE A 88 0.69 -8.81 -3.20
N TRP A 89 1.14 -7.94 -2.29
CA TRP A 89 0.67 -6.56 -2.19
C TRP A 89 1.83 -5.59 -2.33
N ARG A 90 1.60 -4.47 -2.99
CA ARG A 90 2.59 -3.39 -3.04
C ARG A 90 1.95 -2.01 -3.11
N VAL A 91 2.69 -1.00 -2.67
CA VAL A 91 2.39 0.38 -3.03
C VAL A 91 3.41 0.87 -4.06
N GLN A 92 2.91 1.39 -5.18
CA GLN A 92 3.70 2.02 -6.22
C GLN A 92 3.47 3.54 -6.26
N THR A 93 4.54 4.32 -6.35
CA THR A 93 4.47 5.77 -6.57
C THR A 93 4.87 6.17 -7.98
N ARG A 94 4.18 7.15 -8.57
CA ARG A 94 4.53 7.75 -9.87
C ARG A 94 4.37 9.27 -9.86
N TYR A 95 5.10 9.93 -10.76
CA TYR A 95 4.92 11.33 -11.14
C TYR A 95 3.68 11.50 -12.01
#